data_AF-X8I9Y1-F1
#
_entry.id   AF-X8I9Y1-F1
#
_cell.length_a   1.000
_cell.length_b   1.000
_cell.length_c   1.000
_cell.angle_alpha   90.00
_cell.angle_beta   90.00
_cell.angle_gamma   90.00
#
_symmetry.space_group_name_H-M   'P 1'
#
loop_
_entity.id
_entity.type
_entity.pdbx_description
1 polymer ?
#
loop_
_entity_poly.entity_id
_entity_poly.type
_entity_poly.pdbx_seq_one_letter_code
_entity_poly.pdbx_strand_id
1 'polypeptide(L)'
;MKKYLLVGMVVALSLLTACGKKDFSKMTFNDGEYQGHYESDDKDNKDSADVTITIQDNKIVNCTAEFKDSKGNIKGDDYAKDAGEDKYQKAQIAVQGFSTYADKLVEVQDPDQVDAVSGATVSNKEFKEAVWDALEKAKK
;
A
#
# COMPACT_ATOMS: atom_id res chain seq x y z
N MET A 1 47.48 -37.98 -28.37
CA MET A 1 46.51 -36.88 -28.61
C MET A 1 45.17 -37.38 -28.12
N LYS A 2 44.37 -36.78 -27.22
CA LYS A 2 44.33 -35.50 -26.49
C LYS A 2 43.62 -35.84 -25.16
N LYS A 3 44.29 -35.71 -24.02
CA LYS A 3 43.98 -34.75 -22.93
C LYS A 3 42.49 -34.71 -22.54
N TYR A 4 42.16 -35.43 -21.46
CA TYR A 4 40.96 -35.24 -20.66
C TYR A 4 41.04 -33.88 -19.95
N LEU A 5 40.02 -33.05 -20.11
CA LEU A 5 39.82 -31.81 -19.35
C LEU A 5 38.45 -31.88 -18.68
N LEU A 6 38.52 -31.73 -17.36
CA LEU A 6 37.45 -31.59 -16.38
C LEU A 6 36.68 -30.27 -16.54
N VAL A 7 35.59 -30.20 -15.75
CA VAL A 7 34.92 -28.98 -15.24
C VAL A 7 33.90 -28.36 -16.22
N GLY A 8 32.65 -28.07 -15.88
CA GLY A 8 31.90 -28.18 -14.63
C GLY A 8 30.50 -27.63 -14.92
N MET A 9 29.47 -28.38 -14.56
CA MET A 9 28.07 -27.99 -14.72
C MET A 9 27.74 -26.93 -13.67
N VAL A 10 27.91 -25.65 -14.00
CA VAL A 10 27.35 -24.55 -13.19
C VAL A 10 25.91 -24.37 -13.64
N VAL A 11 25.00 -25.06 -12.94
CA VAL A 11 23.58 -24.69 -12.89
C VAL A 11 23.54 -23.36 -12.15
N ALA A 12 23.51 -22.25 -12.89
CA ALA A 12 23.25 -20.94 -12.31
C ALA A 12 21.80 -20.96 -11.79
N LEU A 13 21.70 -21.05 -10.46
CA LEU A 13 20.49 -20.95 -9.66
C LEU A 13 19.68 -19.74 -10.15
N SER A 14 18.52 -20.01 -10.74
CA SER A 14 17.49 -19.01 -10.98
C SER A 14 17.17 -18.35 -9.64
N LEU A 15 17.49 -17.07 -9.51
CA LEU A 15 16.96 -16.19 -8.47
C LEU A 15 15.45 -16.08 -8.70
N LEU A 16 14.70 -17.04 -8.15
CA LEU A 16 13.30 -16.84 -7.88
C LEU A 16 13.28 -15.74 -6.82
N THR A 17 13.02 -14.50 -7.24
CA THR A 17 12.46 -13.49 -6.34
C THR A 17 11.10 -14.04 -5.91
N ALA A 18 11.13 -14.87 -4.88
CA ALA A 18 9.96 -15.19 -4.08
C ALA A 18 9.57 -13.88 -3.40
N CYS A 19 8.89 -13.00 -4.13
CA CYS A 19 7.94 -12.09 -3.51
C CYS A 19 6.90 -13.01 -2.86
N GLY A 20 7.17 -13.42 -1.64
CA GLY A 20 6.23 -14.16 -0.82
C GLY A 20 4.96 -13.31 -0.79
N LYS A 21 3.91 -13.80 -1.43
CA LYS A 21 2.63 -13.11 -1.45
C LYS A 21 2.20 -12.94 0.01
N LYS A 22 2.02 -11.70 0.47
CA LYS A 22 1.44 -11.41 1.79
C LYS A 22 0.08 -12.10 1.83
N ASP A 23 -0.17 -12.89 2.87
CA ASP A 23 -1.36 -13.72 3.00
C ASP A 23 -2.04 -13.40 4.32
N PHE A 24 -3.03 -12.50 4.24
CA PHE A 24 -3.74 -11.97 5.41
C PHE A 24 -4.35 -13.09 6.24
N SER A 25 -4.88 -14.14 5.58
CA SER A 25 -5.56 -15.28 6.22
C SER A 25 -4.67 -16.09 7.17
N LYS A 26 -3.34 -15.94 7.06
CA LYS A 26 -2.34 -16.61 7.91
C LYS A 26 -1.77 -15.72 9.01
N MET A 27 -2.19 -14.46 9.08
CA MET A 27 -1.68 -13.54 10.08
C MET A 27 -2.44 -13.66 11.40
N THR A 28 -1.69 -13.46 12.49
CA THR A 28 -2.27 -13.18 13.80
C THR A 28 -1.58 -11.96 14.37
N PHE A 29 -2.34 -11.16 15.10
CA PHE A 29 -1.95 -9.81 15.49
C PHE A 29 -1.97 -9.64 17.01
N ASN A 30 -1.09 -8.79 17.50
CA ASN A 30 -1.19 -8.21 18.83
C ASN A 30 -2.24 -7.10 18.81
N ASP A 31 -2.94 -6.94 19.93
CA ASP A 31 -3.87 -5.82 20.08
C ASP A 31 -3.09 -4.52 20.29
N GLY A 32 -3.57 -3.43 19.72
CA GLY A 32 -2.89 -2.14 19.80
C GLY A 32 -3.22 -1.20 18.65
N GLU A 33 -2.53 -0.07 18.64
CA GLU A 33 -2.57 0.91 17.56
C GLU A 33 -1.26 0.87 16.78
N TYR A 34 -1.36 0.79 15.45
CA TYR A 34 -0.21 0.61 14.56
C TYR A 34 -0.26 1.60 13.42
N GLN A 35 0.85 2.29 13.20
CA GLN A 35 1.01 3.23 12.10
C GLN A 35 1.71 2.55 10.93
N GLY A 36 1.17 2.75 9.74
CA GLY A 36 1.70 2.27 8.48
C GLY A 36 1.99 3.43 7.55
N HIS A 37 3.02 3.28 6.72
CA HIS A 37 3.44 4.32 5.81
C HIS A 37 3.76 3.75 4.43
N TYR A 38 3.31 4.47 3.40
CA TYR A 38 3.73 4.31 2.03
C TYR A 38 4.29 5.63 1.52
N GLU A 39 5.43 5.57 0.84
CA GLU A 39 5.95 6.65 0.00
C GLU A 39 6.35 6.07 -1.37
N SER A 40 6.04 6.81 -2.43
CA SER A 40 6.49 6.47 -3.77
C SER A 40 8.02 6.53 -3.91
N ASP A 41 8.60 5.51 -4.56
CA ASP A 41 10.01 5.45 -4.92
C ASP A 41 10.35 6.36 -6.13
N ASP A 42 9.34 6.94 -6.77
CA ASP A 42 9.54 7.92 -7.84
C ASP A 42 10.16 9.22 -7.26
N LYS A 43 11.31 9.61 -7.79
CA LYS A 43 12.04 10.80 -7.32
C LYS A 43 11.32 12.11 -7.60
N ASP A 44 10.47 12.13 -8.63
CA ASP A 44 9.74 13.32 -9.06
C ASP A 44 8.29 13.32 -8.53
N ASN A 45 7.77 12.14 -8.15
CA ASN A 45 6.41 11.98 -7.63
C ASN A 45 6.43 11.27 -6.27
N LYS A 46 6.63 12.06 -5.21
CA LYS A 46 6.70 11.63 -3.80
C LYS A 46 5.33 11.54 -3.10
N ASP A 47 4.32 11.10 -3.84
CA ASP A 47 3.02 10.81 -3.24
C ASP A 47 3.15 9.79 -2.10
N SER A 48 2.39 9.99 -1.03
CA SER A 48 2.45 9.13 0.16
C SER A 48 1.07 8.91 0.78
N ALA A 49 0.98 7.84 1.56
CA ALA A 49 -0.18 7.52 2.38
C ALA A 49 0.28 7.11 3.78
N ASP A 50 -0.27 7.75 4.80
CA ASP A 50 -0.11 7.41 6.20
C ASP A 50 -1.41 6.77 6.70
N VAL A 51 -1.33 5.63 7.36
CA VAL A 51 -2.49 4.97 7.96
C VAL A 51 -2.26 4.68 9.44
N THR A 52 -3.34 4.73 10.22
CA THR A 52 -3.35 4.22 11.59
C THR A 52 -4.44 3.17 11.68
N ILE A 53 -4.10 1.96 12.12
CA ILE A 53 -5.07 0.89 12.38
C ILE A 53 -5.11 0.58 13.88
N THR A 54 -6.31 0.32 14.39
CA THR A 54 -6.49 -0.23 15.75
C THR A 54 -6.90 -1.70 15.62
N ILE A 55 -6.20 -2.57 16.32
CA ILE A 55 -6.47 -4.01 16.35
C ILE A 55 -6.93 -4.42 17.74
N GLN A 56 -8.03 -5.17 17.80
CA GLN A 56 -8.56 -5.81 19.00
C GLN A 56 -9.06 -7.21 18.65
N ASP A 57 -8.79 -8.20 19.50
CA ASP A 57 -9.22 -9.58 19.32
C ASP A 57 -8.89 -10.12 17.90
N ASN A 58 -7.68 -9.83 17.42
CA ASN A 58 -7.19 -10.23 16.09
C ASN A 58 -7.97 -9.64 14.90
N LYS A 59 -8.68 -8.51 15.09
CA LYS A 59 -9.45 -7.80 14.06
C LYS A 59 -9.10 -6.32 14.01
N ILE A 60 -9.15 -5.73 12.81
CA ILE A 60 -9.07 -4.29 12.63
C ILE A 60 -10.43 -3.69 13.03
N VAL A 61 -10.45 -2.93 14.12
CA VAL A 61 -11.66 -2.29 14.65
C VAL A 61 -11.78 -0.80 14.30
N ASN A 62 -10.68 -0.19 13.86
CA ASN A 62 -10.64 1.19 13.40
C ASN A 62 -9.51 1.39 12.37
N CYS A 63 -9.70 2.33 11.45
CA CYS A 63 -8.68 2.77 10.51
C CYS A 63 -8.84 4.26 10.21
N THR A 64 -7.73 4.99 10.13
CA THR A 64 -7.65 6.32 9.53
C THR A 64 -6.59 6.34 8.45
N ALA A 65 -6.76 7.20 7.44
CA ALA A 65 -5.81 7.36 6.35
C ALA A 65 -5.67 8.83 5.96
N GLU A 66 -4.43 9.25 5.72
CA GLU A 66 -4.07 10.56 5.17
C GLU A 66 -3.24 10.36 3.91
N PHE A 67 -3.62 11.02 2.81
CA PHE A 67 -2.90 10.96 1.55
C PHE A 67 -2.24 12.30 1.28
N LYS A 68 -0.98 12.30 0.83
CA LYS A 68 -0.22 13.51 0.51
C LYS A 68 0.23 13.50 -0.94
N ASP A 69 0.28 14.69 -1.54
CA ASP A 69 0.85 14.93 -2.85
C ASP A 69 2.38 14.91 -2.82
N SER A 70 3.02 14.99 -3.98
CA SER A 70 4.49 15.00 -4.10
C SER A 70 5.18 16.19 -3.43
N LYS A 71 4.44 17.19 -2.97
CA LYS A 71 4.95 18.33 -2.19
C LYS A 71 4.71 18.17 -0.69
N GLY A 72 4.08 17.07 -0.27
CA GLY A 72 3.71 16.80 1.12
C GLY A 72 2.41 17.45 1.57
N ASN A 73 1.63 18.08 0.65
CA ASN A 73 0.33 18.64 1.02
C ASN A 73 -0.72 17.54 1.08
N ILE A 74 -1.66 17.67 2.02
CA ILE A 74 -2.80 16.74 2.12
C ILE A 74 -3.63 16.81 0.83
N LYS A 75 -3.92 15.65 0.25
CA LYS A 75 -4.88 15.49 -0.85
C LYS A 75 -6.30 15.62 -0.29
N GLY A 76 -6.75 16.85 -0.06
CA GLY A 76 -8.10 17.17 0.42
C GLY A 76 -8.86 18.08 -0.54
N ASP A 77 -9.70 18.95 0.03
CA ASP A 77 -10.57 19.87 -0.73
C ASP A 77 -9.80 20.80 -1.69
N ASP A 78 -8.57 21.17 -1.35
CA ASP A 78 -7.71 22.03 -2.18
C ASP A 78 -6.79 21.24 -3.14
N TYR A 79 -6.88 19.90 -3.15
CA TYR A 79 -6.02 19.07 -3.99
C TYR A 79 -6.22 19.40 -5.49
N ALA A 80 -5.12 19.82 -6.13
CA ALA A 80 -5.04 20.25 -7.53
C ALA A 80 -5.87 21.49 -7.90
N LYS A 81 -6.26 22.33 -6.93
CA LYS A 81 -7.08 23.54 -7.15
C LYS A 81 -6.46 24.53 -8.13
N ASP A 82 -5.14 24.72 -8.07
CA ASP A 82 -4.41 25.63 -8.95
C ASP A 82 -4.02 25.01 -10.30
N ALA A 83 -4.39 23.74 -10.55
CA ALA A 83 -4.02 23.01 -11.75
C ALA A 83 -5.01 23.20 -12.93
N GLY A 84 -6.07 23.98 -12.71
CA GLY A 84 -7.17 24.21 -13.66
C GLY A 84 -8.38 23.29 -13.43
N GLU A 85 -9.56 23.75 -13.85
CA GLU A 85 -10.86 23.14 -13.54
C GLU A 85 -10.93 21.64 -13.84
N ASP A 86 -10.54 21.22 -15.05
CA ASP A 86 -10.61 19.81 -15.46
C ASP A 86 -9.74 18.89 -14.58
N LYS A 87 -8.60 19.39 -14.10
CA LYS A 87 -7.70 18.62 -13.23
C LYS A 87 -8.21 18.61 -11.80
N TYR A 88 -8.73 19.74 -11.33
CA TYR A 88 -9.35 19.83 -10.01
C TYR A 88 -10.54 18.88 -9.90
N GLN A 89 -11.44 18.84 -10.89
CA GLN A 89 -12.58 17.90 -10.90
C GLN A 89 -12.14 16.44 -10.81
N LYS A 90 -11.11 16.04 -11.57
CA LYS A 90 -10.54 14.68 -11.50
C LYS A 90 -9.92 14.39 -10.14
N ALA A 91 -9.21 15.36 -9.57
CA ALA A 91 -8.61 15.24 -8.25
C ALA A 91 -9.70 15.05 -7.17
N GLN A 92 -10.80 15.79 -7.25
CA GLN A 92 -11.89 15.66 -6.29
C GLN A 92 -12.66 14.33 -6.42
N ILE A 93 -12.77 13.76 -7.63
CA ILE A 93 -13.25 12.37 -7.80
C ILE A 93 -12.31 11.39 -7.08
N ALA A 94 -10.99 11.58 -7.20
CA ALA A 94 -10.03 10.74 -6.50
C ALA A 94 -10.19 10.87 -4.97
N VAL A 95 -10.30 12.10 -4.45
CA VAL A 95 -10.52 12.40 -3.02
C VAL A 95 -11.75 11.66 -2.50
N GLN A 96 -12.90 11.82 -3.16
CA GLN A 96 -14.13 11.11 -2.79
C GLN A 96 -13.94 9.59 -2.79
N GLY A 97 -13.20 9.06 -3.75
CA GLY A 97 -12.92 7.63 -3.83
C GLY A 97 -12.07 7.12 -2.66
N PHE A 98 -10.90 7.72 -2.44
CA PHE A 98 -9.97 7.22 -1.43
C PHE A 98 -10.40 7.52 0.01
N SER A 99 -11.24 8.54 0.24
CA SER A 99 -11.82 8.79 1.57
C SER A 99 -12.66 7.62 2.09
N THR A 100 -13.09 6.70 1.22
CA THR A 100 -13.86 5.50 1.62
C THR A 100 -13.00 4.31 2.03
N TYR A 101 -11.69 4.32 1.77
CA TYR A 101 -10.87 3.11 1.91
C TYR A 101 -10.64 2.68 3.36
N ALA A 102 -10.53 3.63 4.29
CA ALA A 102 -10.37 3.32 5.71
C ALA A 102 -11.58 2.56 6.27
N ASP A 103 -12.79 3.05 6.00
CA ASP A 103 -14.04 2.39 6.42
C ASP A 103 -14.17 1.01 5.77
N LYS A 104 -13.91 0.92 4.46
CA LYS A 104 -13.93 -0.36 3.74
C LYS A 104 -12.95 -1.38 4.32
N LEU A 105 -11.76 -0.95 4.75
CA LEU A 105 -10.80 -1.86 5.39
C LEU A 105 -11.37 -2.44 6.69
N VAL A 106 -12.07 -1.64 7.50
CA VAL A 106 -12.74 -2.15 8.70
C VAL A 106 -13.82 -3.16 8.34
N GLU A 107 -14.51 -3.02 7.21
CA GLU A 107 -15.50 -4.00 6.75
C GLU A 107 -14.87 -5.30 6.24
N VAL A 108 -13.87 -5.21 5.37
CA VAL A 108 -13.32 -6.37 4.65
C VAL A 108 -12.11 -7.01 5.33
N GLN A 109 -11.48 -6.31 6.27
CA GLN A 109 -10.30 -6.67 7.07
C GLN A 109 -9.01 -6.86 6.27
N ASP A 110 -9.05 -7.57 5.14
CA ASP A 110 -7.92 -7.84 4.27
C ASP A 110 -7.67 -6.64 3.33
N PRO A 111 -6.48 -6.02 3.36
CA PRO A 111 -6.17 -4.88 2.49
C PRO A 111 -6.36 -5.23 1.01
N ASP A 112 -6.06 -6.46 0.60
CA ASP A 112 -6.18 -6.86 -0.81
C ASP A 112 -7.63 -6.91 -1.27
N GLN A 113 -8.60 -7.06 -0.36
CA GLN A 113 -10.05 -7.04 -0.62
C GLN A 113 -10.66 -5.63 -0.64
N VAL A 114 -9.88 -4.58 -0.36
CA VAL A 114 -10.37 -3.20 -0.52
C VAL A 114 -10.40 -2.85 -2.01
N ASP A 115 -11.59 -2.95 -2.61
CA ASP A 115 -11.79 -2.67 -4.03
C ASP A 115 -11.46 -1.22 -4.40
N ALA A 116 -10.78 -1.06 -5.53
CA ALA A 116 -10.44 0.26 -6.05
C ALA A 116 -11.69 1.00 -6.52
N VAL A 117 -11.81 2.27 -6.13
CA VAL A 117 -12.83 3.18 -6.65
C VAL A 117 -12.32 3.81 -7.95
N SER A 118 -13.21 3.95 -8.94
CA SER A 118 -12.89 4.61 -10.21
C SER A 118 -12.38 6.03 -9.95
N GLY A 119 -11.23 6.37 -10.53
CA GLY A 119 -10.54 7.65 -10.29
C GLY A 119 -9.57 7.65 -9.10
N ALA A 120 -9.58 6.63 -8.25
CA ALA A 120 -8.74 6.54 -7.04
C ALA A 120 -7.88 5.26 -7.00
N THR A 121 -7.52 4.70 -8.16
CA THR A 121 -6.75 3.45 -8.27
C THR A 121 -5.32 3.57 -7.77
N VAL A 122 -4.66 4.71 -8.00
CA VAL A 122 -3.32 4.98 -7.45
C VAL A 122 -3.39 4.99 -5.94
N SER A 123 -4.27 5.80 -5.35
CA SER A 123 -4.44 5.87 -3.90
C SER A 123 -4.94 4.58 -3.25
N ASN A 124 -5.62 3.69 -3.99
CA ASN A 124 -5.92 2.34 -3.49
C ASN A 124 -4.64 1.54 -3.25
N LYS A 125 -3.68 1.59 -4.18
CA LYS A 125 -2.39 0.92 -4.03
C LYS A 125 -1.60 1.53 -2.86
N GLU A 126 -1.51 2.86 -2.80
CA GLU A 126 -0.82 3.58 -1.72
C GLU A 126 -1.37 3.16 -0.34
N PHE A 127 -2.71 3.14 -0.22
CA PHE A 127 -3.41 2.71 0.98
C PHE A 127 -3.10 1.25 1.34
N LYS A 128 -3.21 0.32 0.40
CA LYS A 128 -2.95 -1.11 0.67
C LYS A 128 -1.53 -1.35 1.17
N GLU A 129 -0.53 -0.71 0.56
CA GLU A 129 0.86 -0.86 1.00
C GLU A 129 1.08 -0.27 2.39
N ALA A 130 0.51 0.90 2.70
CA ALA A 130 0.58 1.50 4.03
C ALA A 130 -0.10 0.60 5.08
N VAL A 131 -1.25 0.01 4.77
CA VAL A 131 -1.93 -0.92 5.69
C VAL A 131 -1.12 -2.20 5.88
N TRP A 132 -0.54 -2.75 4.82
CA TRP A 132 0.35 -3.92 4.93
C TRP A 132 1.55 -3.63 5.83
N ASP A 133 2.15 -2.44 5.73
CA ASP A 133 3.22 -2.00 6.61
C ASP A 133 2.76 -1.93 8.09
N ALA A 134 1.54 -1.44 8.36
CA ALA A 134 0.98 -1.46 9.71
C ALA A 134 0.72 -2.88 10.24
N LEU A 135 0.15 -3.76 9.41
CA LEU A 135 -0.17 -5.15 9.78
C LEU A 135 1.08 -5.98 10.08
N GLU A 136 2.18 -5.79 9.34
CA GLU A 136 3.44 -6.47 9.64
C GLU A 136 4.03 -6.02 10.99
N LYS A 137 3.87 -4.76 11.38
CA LYS A 137 4.25 -4.27 12.71
C LYS A 137 3.36 -4.82 13.84
N ALA A 138 2.12 -5.13 13.52
CA ALA A 138 1.17 -5.71 14.47
C ALA A 138 1.31 -7.23 14.65
N LYS A 139 2.03 -7.90 13.74
CA LYS A 139 2.12 -9.36 13.68
C LYS A 139 2.70 -9.97 14.97
N LYS A 140 2.17 -11.13 15.35
CA LYS A 140 2.68 -11.99 16.42
C LYS A 140 3.87 -12.85 15.98
#